data_AF-A0A968C3K9-F1
#
_entry.id   AF-A0A968C3K9-F1
#
_cell.length_a   1.000
_cell.length_b   1.000
_cell.length_c   1.000
_cell.angle_alpha   90.00
_cell.angle_beta   90.00
_cell.angle_gamma   90.00
#
_symmetry.space_group_name_H-M   'P 1'
#
loop_
_entity.id
_entity.type
_entity.pdbx_description
1 polymer ?
#
loop_
_entity_poly.entity_id
_entity_poly.type
_entity_poly.pdbx_seq_one_letter_code
_entity_poly.pdbx_strand_id
1 'polypeptide(L)'
;MEDKGFFGALFDLSFSEFVTIKFIRILYIIFLMLIAIGFIFGIIGGFVSMFTDSFWSGLWKIIVAPIGALISIVLTRIWLEVLAVVFRIAENTTDLVELKKQE
;
A
#
# COMPACT_ATOMS: atom_id res chain seq x y z
N MET A 1 23.23 -16.83 -9.82
CA MET A 1 21.75 -16.91 -9.76
C MET A 1 21.27 -15.67 -10.46
N GLU A 2 20.43 -15.81 -11.48
CA GLU A 2 19.96 -14.67 -12.28
C GLU A 2 19.09 -13.81 -11.37
N ASP A 3 19.48 -12.55 -11.16
CA ASP A 3 18.71 -11.60 -10.35
C ASP A 3 17.33 -11.44 -11.00
N LYS A 4 16.31 -12.07 -10.40
CA LYS A 4 14.93 -11.91 -10.85
C LYS A 4 14.58 -10.42 -10.77
N GLY A 5 14.38 -9.78 -11.92
CA GLY A 5 13.97 -8.38 -11.98
C GLY A 5 12.65 -8.13 -11.24
N PHE A 6 12.31 -6.86 -10.99
CA PHE A 6 11.11 -6.41 -10.24
C PHE A 6 9.83 -7.23 -10.52
N PHE A 7 9.50 -7.41 -11.80
CA PHE A 7 8.29 -8.15 -12.20
C PHE A 7 8.44 -9.66 -12.00
N GLY A 8 9.64 -10.20 -12.17
CA GLY A 8 9.93 -11.61 -11.90
C GLY A 8 9.80 -11.96 -10.42
N ALA A 9 10.20 -11.05 -9.52
CA ALA A 9 10.01 -11.21 -8.08
C ALA A 9 8.55 -10.97 -7.64
N LEU A 10 7.82 -10.06 -8.28
CA LEU A 10 6.41 -9.76 -7.96
C LEU A 10 5.47 -10.93 -8.26
N PHE A 11 5.72 -11.66 -9.35
CA PHE A 11 4.94 -12.84 -9.74
C PHE A 11 5.56 -14.16 -9.25
N ASP A 12 6.55 -14.10 -8.35
CA ASP A 12 7.12 -15.30 -7.75
C ASP A 12 6.18 -15.87 -6.67
N LEU A 13 5.29 -16.76 -7.09
CA LEU A 13 4.33 -17.44 -6.22
C LEU A 13 5.00 -18.40 -5.20
N SER A 14 6.33 -18.57 -5.24
CA SER A 14 7.05 -19.38 -4.25
C SER A 14 7.30 -18.65 -2.94
N PHE A 15 7.19 -17.30 -2.90
CA PHE A 15 7.48 -16.45 -1.73
C PHE A 15 8.82 -16.78 -1.03
N SER A 16 9.78 -17.35 -1.76
CA SER A 16 11.01 -17.88 -1.18
C SER A 16 12.02 -16.81 -0.74
N GLU A 17 11.88 -15.57 -1.23
CA GLU A 17 12.57 -14.39 -0.71
C GLU A 17 11.60 -13.42 -0.06
N PHE A 18 12.03 -12.80 1.05
CA PHE A 18 11.34 -11.69 1.72
C PHE A 18 11.45 -10.39 0.88
N VAL A 19 10.76 -10.40 -0.24
CA VAL A 19 10.66 -9.37 -1.28
C VAL A 19 10.14 -8.04 -0.70
N THR A 20 9.35 -8.06 0.37
CA THR A 20 8.60 -6.89 0.84
C THR A 20 9.45 -5.67 1.21
N ILE A 21 10.64 -5.82 1.83
CA ILE A 21 11.48 -4.67 2.20
C ILE A 21 12.03 -3.98 0.96
N LYS A 22 12.48 -4.75 -0.04
CA LYS A 22 13.04 -4.22 -1.29
C LYS A 22 12.00 -3.42 -2.09
N PHE A 23 10.71 -3.77 -1.98
CA PHE A 23 9.64 -3.19 -2.81
C PHE A 23 8.65 -2.29 -2.07
N ILE A 24 8.85 -2.02 -0.79
CA ILE A 24 7.90 -1.24 0.01
C ILE A 24 7.63 0.16 -0.56
N ARG A 25 8.65 0.79 -1.15
CA ARG A 25 8.53 2.09 -1.82
C ARG A 25 7.60 2.01 -3.03
N ILE A 26 7.72 0.95 -3.83
CA ILE A 26 6.91 0.77 -5.03
C ILE A 26 5.47 0.43 -4.64
N LEU A 27 5.27 -0.43 -3.63
CA LEU A 27 3.95 -0.70 -3.06
C LEU A 27 3.27 0.59 -2.59
N TYR A 28 3.99 1.47 -1.88
CA TYR A 28 3.44 2.75 -1.45
C TYR A 28 2.97 3.61 -2.62
N ILE A 29 3.79 3.73 -3.67
CA ILE A 29 3.42 4.49 -4.88
C ILE A 29 2.16 3.92 -5.54
N ILE A 30 2.05 2.59 -5.63
CA ILE A 30 0.86 1.93 -6.18
C ILE A 30 -0.37 2.27 -5.34
N PHE A 31 -0.30 2.14 -4.02
CA PHE A 31 -1.43 2.49 -3.15
C PHE A 31 -1.79 3.98 -3.24
N LEU A 32 -0.81 4.88 -3.32
CA LEU A 32 -1.06 6.31 -3.53
C LEU A 32 -1.80 6.57 -4.85
N MET A 33 -1.41 5.91 -5.94
CA MET A 33 -2.13 6.00 -7.21
C MET A 33 -3.56 5.49 -7.10
N LEU A 34 -3.77 4.35 -6.43
CA LEU A 34 -5.11 3.80 -6.22
C LEU A 34 -5.99 4.74 -5.38
N ILE A 35 -5.43 5.36 -4.34
CA ILE A 35 -6.14 6.35 -3.52
C ILE A 35 -6.48 7.60 -4.35
N ALA A 36 -5.55 8.08 -5.18
CA ALA A 36 -5.80 9.23 -6.06
C ALA A 36 -6.91 8.93 -7.08
N ILE A 37 -6.90 7.74 -7.68
CA ILE A 37 -7.94 7.26 -8.58
C ILE A 37 -9.28 7.19 -7.83
N GLY A 38 -9.31 6.56 -6.65
CA GLY A 38 -10.50 6.47 -5.81
C GLY A 38 -11.06 7.84 -5.41
N PHE A 39 -10.18 8.81 -5.13
CA PHE A 39 -10.55 10.20 -4.86
C PHE A 39 -11.24 10.83 -6.08
N ILE A 40 -10.65 10.72 -7.28
CA ILE A 40 -11.24 11.24 -8.52
C ILE A 40 -12.62 10.63 -8.75
N PHE A 41 -12.76 9.30 -8.61
CA PHE A 41 -14.05 8.63 -8.71
C PHE A 41 -15.05 9.10 -7.65
N GLY A 42 -14.59 9.34 -6.42
CA GLY A 42 -15.42 9.88 -5.34
C GLY A 42 -15.97 11.27 -5.67
N ILE A 43 -15.14 12.15 -6.23
CA ILE A 43 -15.54 13.49 -6.66
C ILE A 43 -16.53 13.42 -7.84
N ILE A 44 -16.20 12.66 -8.89
CA ILE A 44 -17.08 12.48 -10.06
C ILE A 44 -18.41 11.87 -9.64
N GLY A 45 -18.38 10.79 -8.84
CA GLY A 45 -19.58 10.15 -8.32
C GLY A 45 -20.41 11.07 -7.42
N GLY A 46 -19.76 11.96 -6.67
CA GLY A 46 -20.41 13.03 -5.93
C GLY A 46 -21.21 13.95 -6.86
N PHE A 47 -20.57 14.51 -7.90
CA PHE A 47 -21.25 15.34 -8.90
C PHE A 47 -22.40 14.59 -9.58
N VAL A 48 -22.20 13.36 -10.03
CA VAL A 48 -23.26 12.55 -10.66
C VAL A 48 -24.46 12.40 -9.73
N SER A 49 -24.23 12.08 -8.45
CA SER A 49 -25.32 11.90 -7.48
C SER A 49 -26.09 13.17 -7.14
N MET A 50 -25.54 14.36 -7.38
CA MET A 50 -26.32 15.61 -7.29
C MET A 50 -27.45 15.67 -8.33
N PHE A 51 -27.23 15.06 -9.50
CA PHE A 51 -28.20 15.04 -10.61
C PHE A 51 -29.09 13.80 -10.62
N THR A 52 -28.63 12.67 -10.05
CA THR A 52 -29.39 11.40 -10.07
C THR A 52 -30.18 11.14 -8.78
N ASP A 53 -29.63 11.50 -7.62
CA ASP A 53 -30.20 11.11 -6.33
C ASP A 53 -30.73 12.35 -5.58
N SER A 54 -29.82 13.18 -5.07
CA SER A 54 -30.13 14.44 -4.42
C SER A 54 -28.88 15.30 -4.30
N PHE A 55 -29.08 16.61 -4.37
CA PHE A 55 -28.00 17.59 -4.20
C PHE A 55 -27.18 17.37 -2.91
N TRP A 56 -27.87 17.12 -1.78
CA TRP A 56 -27.23 16.93 -0.48
C TRP A 56 -26.38 15.65 -0.41
N SER A 57 -26.85 14.54 -1.01
CA SER A 57 -26.08 13.30 -1.09
C SER A 57 -24.78 13.49 -1.88
N GLY A 58 -24.86 14.17 -3.02
CA GLY A 58 -23.68 14.46 -3.82
C GLY A 58 -22.71 15.42 -3.14
N LEU A 59 -23.21 16.47 -2.48
CA LEU A 59 -22.37 17.40 -1.73
C LEU A 59 -21.63 16.71 -0.59
N TRP A 60 -22.31 15.82 0.14
CA TRP A 60 -21.71 15.02 1.20
C TRP A 60 -20.55 14.15 0.67
N LYS A 61 -20.74 13.44 -0.45
CA LYS A 61 -19.69 12.61 -1.06
C LYS A 61 -18.47 13.42 -1.48
N ILE A 62 -18.66 14.61 -2.05
CA ILE A 62 -17.55 15.51 -2.45
C ILE A 62 -16.74 15.97 -1.24
N ILE A 63 -17.38 16.23 -0.10
CA ILE A 63 -16.70 16.65 1.14
C ILE A 63 -16.00 15.47 1.82
N VAL A 64 -16.62 14.29 1.81
CA VAL A 64 -16.05 13.10 2.46
C VAL A 64 -14.91 12.48 1.66
N ALA A 65 -14.95 12.54 0.33
CA ALA A 65 -13.90 12.00 -0.54
C ALA A 65 -12.47 12.48 -0.19
N PRO A 66 -12.17 13.78 -0.01
CA PRO A 66 -10.83 14.24 0.37
C PRO A 66 -10.44 13.78 1.77
N ILE A 67 -11.38 13.77 2.72
CA ILE A 67 -11.13 13.28 4.09
C ILE A 67 -10.78 11.78 4.06
N GLY A 68 -11.57 10.99 3.33
CA GLY A 68 -11.34 9.56 3.14
C GLY A 68 -10.02 9.27 2.44
N ALA A 69 -9.63 10.07 1.45
CA ALA A 69 -8.34 9.95 0.77
C ALA A 69 -7.17 10.22 1.73
N LEU A 70 -7.23 11.30 2.51
CA LEU A 70 -6.20 11.62 3.51
C LEU A 70 -6.05 10.53 4.57
N ILE A 71 -7.18 10.04 5.11
CA ILE A 71 -7.17 8.93 6.07
C ILE A 71 -6.54 7.68 5.43
N SER A 72 -6.92 7.36 4.20
CA SER A 72 -6.38 6.20 3.49
C SER A 72 -4.86 6.31 3.29
N ILE A 73 -4.35 7.49 2.95
CA ILE A 73 -2.89 7.73 2.81
C ILE A 73 -2.17 7.44 4.13
N VAL A 74 -2.69 7.96 5.24
CA VAL A 74 -2.09 7.76 6.58
C VAL A 74 -2.14 6.29 6.97
N LEU A 75 -3.28 5.63 6.78
CA LEU A 75 -3.43 4.21 7.10
C LEU A 75 -2.51 3.33 6.24
N THR A 76 -2.40 3.61 4.94
CA THR A 76 -1.45 2.90 4.06
C THR A 76 -0.02 3.08 4.56
N ARG A 77 0.37 4.29 4.98
CA ARG A 77 1.71 4.54 5.53
C ARG A 77 1.97 3.69 6.77
N ILE A 78 1.05 3.73 7.74
CA ILE A 78 1.16 2.96 8.99
C ILE A 78 1.24 1.46 8.67
N TRP A 79 0.39 0.98 7.78
CA TRP A 79 0.35 -0.44 7.40
C TRP A 79 1.66 -0.91 6.77
N LEU A 80 2.22 -0.12 5.85
CA LEU A 80 3.51 -0.43 5.25
C LEU A 80 4.63 -0.37 6.30
N GLU A 81 4.66 0.63 7.18
CA GLU A 81 5.65 0.69 8.27
C GLU A 81 5.61 -0.58 9.14
N VAL A 82 4.41 -1.03 9.52
CA VAL A 82 4.23 -2.28 10.29
C VAL A 82 4.75 -3.49 9.51
N LEU A 83 4.40 -3.62 8.23
CA LEU A 83 4.92 -4.70 7.37
C LEU A 83 6.46 -4.68 7.31
N ALA A 84 7.06 -3.52 7.06
CA ALA A 84 8.51 -3.37 7.02
C ALA A 84 9.17 -3.80 8.34
N VAL A 85 8.59 -3.43 9.49
CA VAL A 85 9.09 -3.79 10.81
C VAL A 85 9.06 -5.31 11.00
N VAL A 86 7.97 -5.97 10.63
CA VAL A 86 7.85 -7.44 10.76
C VAL A 86 8.93 -8.15 9.93
N PHE A 87 9.14 -7.73 8.68
CA PHE A 87 10.18 -8.35 7.85
C PHE A 87 11.60 -8.06 8.38
N ARG A 88 11.86 -6.85 8.89
CA ARG A 88 13.16 -6.53 9.51
C ARG A 88 13.45 -7.39 10.74
N ILE A 89 12.42 -7.70 11.53
CA ILE A 89 12.56 -8.61 12.68
C ILE A 89 12.93 -10.02 12.20
N ALA A 90 12.32 -10.50 11.11
CA ALA A 90 12.65 -11.81 10.53
C ALA A 90 14.09 -11.87 10.01
N GLU A 91 14.55 -10.84 9.30
CA GLU A 91 15.94 -10.72 8.83
C GLU A 91 16.92 -10.71 10.01
N ASN A 92 16.73 -9.80 10.98
CA ASN A 92 17.59 -9.71 12.17
C ASN A 92 17.66 -11.02 12.96
N THR A 93 16.55 -11.77 13.04
CA THR A 93 16.53 -13.07 13.74
C THR A 93 17.36 -14.12 12.99
N THR A 94 17.34 -14.08 11.66
CA THR A 94 18.15 -14.96 10.81
C THR A 94 19.64 -14.65 11.00
N ASP A 95 20.01 -13.38 10.97
CA ASP A 95 21.39 -12.92 11.17
C ASP A 95 21.95 -13.33 12.55
N LEU A 96 21.14 -13.22 13.60
CA LEU A 96 21.51 -13.65 14.96
C LEU A 96 21.82 -15.16 15.05
N VAL A 97 21.08 -15.99 14.31
CA VAL A 97 21.32 -17.44 14.26
C VAL A 97 22.61 -17.77 13.52
N GLU A 98 22.93 -17.03 12.45
CA GLU A 98 24.19 -17.20 11.72
C GLU A 98 25.40 -16.81 12.54
N LEU A 99 25.34 -15.69 13.27
CA LEU A 99 26.42 -15.26 14.18
C LEU A 99 26.71 -16.33 15.25
N LYS A 100 25.67 -16.92 15.85
CA LYS A 100 25.84 -17.98 16.85
C LYS A 100 26.44 -19.28 16.31
N LYS A 101 26.36 -19.54 15.00
CA LYS A 101 27.02 -20.70 14.37
C LYS A 101 28.51 -20.48 14.12
N GLN A 102 28.97 -19.23 14.17
CA GLN A 102 30.37 -18.86 13.97
C GLN A 102 31.18 -18.82 15.27
N GLU A 103 30.50 -18.86 16.42
CA GLU A 103 31.07 -19.04 17.77
C GLU A 103 31.23 -20.52 18.12
#